data_AF-A0A9D4CBX2-F1
#
_entry.id   AF-A0A9D4CBX2-F1
#
_cell.length_a   1.000
_cell.length_b   1.000
_cell.length_c   1.000
_cell.angle_alpha   90.00
_cell.angle_beta   90.00
_cell.angle_gamma   90.00
#
_symmetry.space_group_name_H-M   'P 1'
#
loop_
_entity.id
_entity.type
_entity.pdbx_description
1 polymer ?
#
loop_
_entity_poly.entity_id
_entity_poly.type
_entity_poly.pdbx_seq_one_letter_code
_entity_poly.pdbx_strand_id
1 'polypeptide(L)'
;MNFWTHINKVRVSRQRISDLLQKVNWVLSQSHITAQEFLSLNCILSSVADFVQLGRLFLRPFQHYLSACWKWSPDNQLSQIPILPELIPHLQW
;
A
#
# COMPACT_ATOMS: atom_id res chain seq x y z
N MET A 1 3.35 6.75 16.42
CA MET A 1 3.56 5.30 16.65
C MET A 1 5.02 4.98 16.42
N ASN A 2 5.68 4.37 17.41
CA ASN A 2 7.06 3.91 17.28
C ASN A 2 7.04 2.48 16.75
N PHE A 3 7.44 2.26 15.50
CA PHE A 3 7.62 0.91 14.96
C PHE A 3 8.99 0.39 15.43
N TRP A 4 8.97 -0.63 16.30
CA TRP A 4 10.17 -1.32 16.78
C TRP A 4 10.32 -2.63 16.02
N THR A 5 11.42 -2.79 15.28
CA THR A 5 11.77 -4.04 14.58
C THR A 5 12.96 -4.71 15.24
N HIS A 6 12.89 -6.03 15.38
CA HIS A 6 13.87 -6.83 16.12
C HIS A 6 15.18 -7.11 15.35
N ILE A 7 15.29 -6.74 14.07
CA ILE A 7 16.35 -7.26 13.19
C ILE A 7 17.13 -6.19 12.40
N ASN A 8 16.65 -4.95 12.22
CA ASN A 8 17.48 -3.88 11.64
C ASN A 8 16.95 -2.51 12.04
N LYS A 9 17.75 -1.74 12.79
CA LYS A 9 17.44 -0.36 13.22
C LYS A 9 17.54 0.64 12.06
N VAL A 10 16.83 0.41 10.97
CA VAL A 10 16.66 1.44 9.93
C VAL A 10 15.69 2.47 10.50
N ARG A 11 16.23 3.58 11.02
CA ARG A 11 15.42 4.72 11.43
C ARG A 11 14.89 5.41 10.18
N VAL A 12 13.66 5.06 9.79
CA VAL A 12 12.90 5.85 8.82
C VAL A 12 12.64 7.22 9.43
N SER A 13 12.97 8.30 8.72
CA SER A 13 12.74 9.65 9.22
C SER A 13 11.24 9.88 9.44
N ARG A 14 10.87 10.68 10.46
CA ARG A 14 9.47 11.03 10.72
C ARG A 14 8.79 11.67 9.50
N GLN A 15 9.56 12.44 8.73
CA GLN A 15 9.10 13.06 7.49
C GLN A 15 8.63 12.00 6.48
N ARG A 16 9.47 10.99 6.22
CA ARG A 16 9.16 9.92 5.27
C ARG A 16 7.96 9.07 5.70
N ILE A 17 7.76 8.89 7.01
CA ILE A 17 6.56 8.23 7.55
C ILE A 17 5.32 9.10 7.29
N SER A 18 5.41 10.42 7.54
CA SER A 18 4.33 11.36 7.28
C SER A 18 3.93 11.40 5.80
N ASP A 19 4.91 11.46 4.89
CA ASP A 19 4.69 11.46 3.45
C ASP A 19 3.99 10.17 2.98
N LEU A 20 4.38 9.03 3.57
CA LEU A 20 3.78 7.74 3.27
C LEU A 20 2.33 7.67 3.74
N LEU A 21 2.06 8.11 4.97
CA LEU A 21 0.70 8.18 5.52
C LEU A 21 -0.19 9.12 4.71
N GLN A 22 0.34 10.27 4.27
CA GLN A 22 -0.38 11.18 3.38
C GLN A 22 -0.73 10.51 2.06
N LYS A 23 0.20 9.77 1.45
CA LYS A 23 -0.04 9.07 0.19
C LYS A 23 -1.09 7.96 0.35
N VAL A 24 -1.01 7.18 1.43
CA VAL A 24 -2.01 6.13 1.73
C VAL A 24 -3.39 6.75 1.94
N ASN A 25 -3.50 7.79 2.76
CA ASN A 25 -4.76 8.47 3.04
C ASN A 25 -5.35 9.12 1.78
N TRP A 26 -4.52 9.71 0.94
CA TRP A 26 -4.95 10.26 -0.34
C TRP A 26 -5.55 9.16 -1.23
N VAL A 27 -4.86 8.02 -1.41
CA VAL A 27 -5.37 6.89 -2.19
C VAL A 27 -6.70 6.38 -1.62
N LEU A 28 -6.80 6.24 -0.30
CA LEU A 28 -8.00 5.76 0.37
C LEU A 28 -9.18 6.74 0.28
N SER A 29 -8.92 8.03 0.06
CA SER A 29 -9.96 9.04 -0.14
C SER A 29 -10.53 9.06 -1.55
N GLN A 30 -9.86 8.42 -2.51
CA GLN A 30 -10.33 8.34 -3.89
C GLN A 30 -11.31 7.19 -4.06
N SER A 31 -12.31 7.36 -4.92
CA SER A 31 -13.21 6.25 -5.31
C SER A 31 -12.55 5.32 -6.33
N HIS A 32 -11.63 5.86 -7.14
CA HIS A 32 -10.91 5.15 -8.18
C HIS A 32 -9.48 5.67 -8.25
N ILE A 33 -8.54 4.79 -8.53
CA ILE A 33 -7.15 5.15 -8.84
C ILE A 33 -6.69 4.39 -10.08
N THR A 34 -5.66 4.89 -10.75
CA THR A 34 -5.05 4.16 -11.86
C THR A 34 -4.29 2.93 -11.36
N ALA A 35 -4.18 1.90 -12.21
CA ALA A 35 -3.37 0.73 -11.91
C ALA A 35 -1.90 1.09 -11.62
N GLN A 36 -1.37 2.12 -12.29
CA GLN A 36 -0.04 2.66 -12.00
C GLN A 36 0.07 3.23 -10.57
N GLU A 37 -0.89 4.02 -10.12
CA GLU A 37 -0.92 4.55 -8.76
C GLU A 37 -1.06 3.44 -7.72
N PHE A 38 -1.92 2.45 -8.01
CA PHE A 38 -2.10 1.27 -7.16
C PHE A 38 -0.79 0.47 -7.04
N LEU A 39 -0.10 0.22 -8.16
CA LEU A 39 1.20 -0.45 -8.16
C LEU A 39 2.26 0.34 -7.40
N SER A 40 2.31 1.66 -7.58
CA SER A 40 3.20 2.55 -6.82
C SER A 40 2.96 2.41 -5.32
N LEU A 41 1.69 2.40 -4.91
CA LEU A 41 1.31 2.20 -3.52
C LEU A 41 1.71 0.80 -3.02
N ASN A 42 1.44 -0.26 -3.78
CA ASN A 42 1.81 -1.62 -3.42
C ASN A 42 3.33 -1.79 -3.26
N CYS A 43 4.15 -1.17 -4.12
CA CYS A 43 5.60 -1.17 -3.99
C CYS A 43 6.06 -0.47 -2.69
N ILE A 44 5.47 0.68 -2.38
CA ILE A 44 5.77 1.42 -1.15
C ILE A 44 5.41 0.59 0.08
N LEU A 45 4.19 0.05 0.12
CA LEU A 45 3.72 -0.78 1.23
C LEU A 45 4.54 -2.06 1.39
N SER A 46 4.91 -2.71 0.28
CA SER A 46 5.79 -3.89 0.29
C SER A 46 7.15 -3.58 0.92
N SER A 47 7.70 -2.40 0.66
CA SER A 47 8.96 -1.96 1.27
C SER A 47 8.84 -1.71 2.77
N VAL A 48 7.65 -1.32 3.27
CA VAL A 48 7.40 -1.07 4.69
C VAL A 48 6.97 -2.33 5.44
N ALA A 49 6.32 -3.26 4.75
CA ALA A 49 5.79 -4.50 5.30
C ALA A 49 6.87 -5.38 5.96
N ASP A 50 8.14 -5.22 5.58
CA ASP A 50 9.29 -5.90 6.19
C ASP A 50 9.66 -5.35 7.57
N PHE A 51 9.27 -4.11 7.86
CA PHE A 51 9.38 -3.50 9.19
C PHE A 51 8.11 -3.71 10.03
N VAL A 52 7.06 -4.17 9.37
CA VAL A 52 5.80 -4.72 9.88
C VAL A 52 5.92 -6.06 10.60
N GLN A 53 5.69 -6.23 11.92
CA GLN A 53 5.44 -7.59 12.40
C GLN A 53 4.21 -8.15 11.67
N LEU A 54 4.39 -9.22 10.88
CA LEU A 54 3.37 -9.77 9.98
C LEU A 54 2.89 -8.81 8.87
N GLY A 55 3.63 -7.73 8.57
CA GLY A 55 3.23 -6.73 7.56
C GLY A 55 2.93 -7.33 6.19
N ARG A 56 3.72 -8.32 5.77
CA ARG A 56 3.48 -9.05 4.50
C ARG A 56 2.15 -9.81 4.49
N LEU A 57 1.70 -10.31 5.64
CA LEU A 57 0.40 -10.99 5.74
C LEU A 57 -0.75 -9.99 5.62
N PHE A 58 -0.63 -8.81 6.24
CA PHE A 58 -1.62 -7.74 6.10
C PHE A 58 -1.72 -7.19 4.67
N LEU A 59 -0.62 -7.23 3.91
CA LEU A 59 -0.60 -6.76 2.52
C LEU A 59 -1.22 -7.75 1.51
N ARG A 60 -1.31 -9.05 1.83
CA ARG A 60 -1.82 -10.06 0.89
C ARG A 60 -3.23 -9.78 0.36
N PRO A 61 -4.23 -9.43 1.19
CA PRO A 61 -5.56 -9.08 0.71
C PRO A 61 -5.54 -7.93 -0.31
N PHE A 62 -4.70 -6.93 -0.07
CA PHE A 62 -4.54 -5.78 -0.96
C PHE A 62 -3.94 -6.18 -2.32
N GLN A 63 -2.96 -7.09 -2.33
CA GLN A 63 -2.37 -7.63 -3.55
C GLN A 63 -3.34 -8.53 -4.32
N HIS A 64 -4.11 -9.36 -3.60
CA HIS A 64 -5.15 -10.19 -4.22
C HIS A 64 -6.24 -9.33 -4.85
N TYR A 65 -6.67 -8.27 -4.17
CA TYR A 65 -7.64 -7.32 -4.70
C TYR A 65 -7.19 -6.72 -6.04
N LEU A 66 -5.94 -6.25 -6.10
CA LEU A 66 -5.35 -5.74 -7.34
C LEU A 66 -5.42 -6.78 -8.45
N SER A 67 -4.99 -8.02 -8.17
CA SER A 67 -5.00 -9.09 -9.18
C SER A 67 -6.40 -9.51 -9.65
N ALA A 68 -7.40 -9.32 -8.80
CA ALA A 68 -8.80 -9.61 -9.14
C ALA A 68 -9.42 -8.52 -10.02
N CYS A 69 -9.09 -7.24 -9.74
CA CYS A 69 -9.63 -6.10 -10.48
C CYS A 69 -8.85 -5.80 -11.75
N TRP A 70 -7.58 -6.18 -11.80
CA TRP A 70 -6.65 -5.78 -12.85
C TRP A 70 -5.68 -6.93 -13.20
N LYS A 71 -5.67 -7.31 -14.48
CA LYS A 71 -4.66 -8.20 -15.04
C LYS A 71 -3.56 -7.36 -15.65
N TRP A 72 -2.31 -7.61 -15.27
CA TRP A 72 -1.17 -6.84 -15.77
C TRP A 72 -1.07 -6.89 -17.30
N SER A 73 -0.97 -5.73 -17.95
CA SER A 73 -0.61 -5.55 -19.35
C SER A 73 0.10 -4.19 -19.54
N PRO A 74 1.04 -4.05 -20.49
CA PRO A 74 1.64 -2.74 -20.80
C PRO A 74 0.59 -1.67 -21.16
N ASP A 75 -0.48 -2.07 -21.85
CA ASP A 75 -1.47 -1.16 -22.42
C ASP A 75 -2.54 -0.68 -21.41
N ASN A 76 -2.57 -1.25 -20.21
CA ASN A 76 -3.65 -1.01 -19.24
C ASN A 76 -3.18 -0.39 -17.92
N GLN A 77 -2.01 0.23 -17.90
CA GLN A 77 -1.48 0.92 -16.72
C GLN A 77 -2.35 2.10 -16.25
N LEU A 78 -3.10 2.71 -17.18
CA LEU A 78 -4.04 3.81 -16.91
C LEU A 78 -5.46 3.32 -16.61
N SER A 79 -5.67 2.00 -16.54
CA SER A 79 -6.98 1.46 -16.18
C SER A 79 -7.36 1.88 -14.77
N GLN A 80 -8.63 2.24 -14.60
CA GLN A 80 -9.18 2.67 -13.32
C GLN A 80 -9.51 1.45 -12.48
N ILE A 81 -9.00 1.42 -11.25
CA ILE A 81 -9.25 0.41 -10.25
C ILE A 81 -10.11 1.05 -9.16
N PRO A 82 -11.30 0.51 -8.86
CA PRO A 82 -12.12 1.02 -7.78
C PRO A 82 -11.40 0.82 -6.44
N ILE A 83 -11.54 1.77 -5.52
CA ILE A 83 -11.08 1.62 -4.14
C ILE A 83 -12.31 1.31 -3.28
N LEU A 84 -12.36 0.07 -2.83
CA LEU A 84 -13.41 -0.42 -1.96
C LEU A 84 -13.13 0.01 -0.51
N PRO A 85 -14.13 0.51 0.24
CA PRO A 85 -13.99 0.82 1.67
C PRO A 85 -13.46 -0.34 2.50
N GLU A 86 -13.75 -1.58 2.07
CA GLU A 86 -13.28 -2.83 2.68
C GLU A 86 -11.76 -3.00 2.63
N LEU A 87 -11.05 -2.24 1.81
CA LEU A 87 -9.58 -2.23 1.77
C LEU A 87 -8.95 -1.40 2.88
N ILE A 88 -9.69 -0.45 3.44
CA ILE A 88 -9.19 0.49 4.46
C ILE A 88 -8.66 -0.26 5.70
N PRO A 89 -9.36 -1.23 6.30
CA PRO A 89 -8.86 -1.96 7.47
C PRO A 89 -7.57 -2.73 7.19
N HIS A 90 -7.36 -3.20 5.95
CA HIS A 90 -6.15 -3.92 5.55
C HIS A 90 -4.92 -3.02 5.42
N LEU A 91 -5.10 -1.70 5.42
CA LEU A 91 -4.04 -0.70 5.30
C LEU A 91 -3.76 0.04 6.63
N GLN A 92 -4.51 -0.26 7.69
CA GLN A 92 -4.39 0.37 9.03
C GLN A 92 -3.59 -0.49 10.03
N TRP A 93 -2.41 -0.98 9.65
CA TRP A 93 -1.51 -1.77 10.50
C TRP A 93 -0.31 -0.98 11.05
#